data_AF-A0A6H2D3P1-F1
#
_entry.id   AF-A0A6H2D3P1-F1
#
_cell.length_a   1.000
_cell.length_b   1.000
_cell.length_c   1.000
_cell.angle_alpha   90.00
_cell.angle_beta   90.00
_cell.angle_gamma   90.00
#
_symmetry.space_group_name_H-M   'P 1'
#
loop_
_entity.id
_entity.type
_entity.pdbx_description
1 polymer ?
#
loop_
_entity_poly.entity_id
_entity_poly.type
_entity_poly.pdbx_seq_one_letter_code
_entity_poly.pdbx_strand_id
1 'polypeptide(L)'
;MTSQGKTSYKAFMPDIHRVCLIDTNPLIAAAFEEAGCEVLRISTGQTRFFNLPPVLEENGFVPDMLVQTETLANRSLVVGLDTLDCPTLFWAMDPHLNAYWHSAYANLFDVTCSTQRKLLPRLREQGAEDVRWLPMCGRERGWKDMADRAHDITFVGRVSAHRPARKWMIELLRSHGEQYDVALEHSLTYGDMLNLYEDSRLVPNESIFGEVNFRLFEGASCGCLVLSQNLGDEQEALFEPGREFDTYSDVVELDDKLRRYLKNPRLMQTMGRAARERVLADHLPKNRAQSMLEFAADASRRRATGPDAEKWLALTAAAMWESGLLPIPMGELLERLKKLEQGPEVAAALLQVQTRAGMDKVMKDNLTTILAADYYADSPVLNMAGSMASLAVEHWDGAKAFWYRHLKTLSGRDPQPPTEPWQLLTLWAKDLKRRDQIIRAGFPYDPNAHLPKVATDCLMLILKDMPEHLPTLRLLDTMLRPVVGLEQARVGYLSILTLHERNDWRLAFEIALANLKSYRLKSGMEELHVAREIARQQGQEAMFAKALAARDESGLLAARLG
;
A
#
# COMPACT_ATOMS: atom_id res chain seq x y z
N MET A 1 26.37 -37.79 -8.43
CA MET A 1 27.39 -37.41 -7.43
C MET A 1 27.64 -35.93 -7.66
N THR A 2 27.02 -35.02 -6.93
CA THR A 2 27.46 -34.59 -5.58
C THR A 2 26.25 -34.18 -4.73
N SER A 3 26.04 -34.90 -3.63
CA SER A 3 25.18 -34.50 -2.52
C SER A 3 25.90 -33.41 -1.72
N GLN A 4 25.44 -32.16 -1.82
CA GLN A 4 25.82 -31.13 -0.85
C GLN A 4 24.81 -31.15 0.31
N GLY A 5 25.37 -31.17 1.52
CA GLY A 5 24.71 -31.57 2.75
C GLY A 5 23.55 -30.67 3.15
N LYS A 6 22.48 -31.32 3.61
CA LYS A 6 21.51 -30.71 4.51
C LYS A 6 22.24 -30.40 5.82
N THR A 7 22.58 -29.13 6.02
CA THR A 7 23.00 -28.63 7.33
C THR A 7 21.83 -28.80 8.28
N SER A 8 22.00 -29.65 9.29
CA SER A 8 21.09 -29.77 10.43
C SER A 8 20.96 -28.38 11.09
N TYR A 9 19.83 -27.70 10.89
CA TYR A 9 19.45 -26.50 11.63
C TYR A 9 19.36 -26.87 13.12
N LYS A 10 20.41 -26.58 13.90
CA LYS A 10 20.20 -26.34 15.33
C LYS A 10 19.41 -25.05 15.41
N ALA A 11 18.18 -25.12 15.92
CA ALA A 11 17.36 -23.95 16.17
C ALA A 11 18.18 -22.97 17.02
N PHE A 12 18.51 -21.82 16.45
CA PHE A 12 18.93 -20.67 17.23
C PHE A 12 17.71 -20.27 18.06
N MET A 13 17.73 -20.61 19.35
CA MET A 13 16.74 -20.13 20.31
C MET A 13 17.39 -18.95 21.02
N PRO A 14 17.00 -17.71 20.70
CA PRO A 14 17.44 -16.57 21.49
C PRO A 14 16.93 -16.70 22.94
N ASP A 15 17.61 -16.04 23.90
CA ASP A 15 17.18 -15.93 25.30
C ASP A 15 15.92 -15.04 25.41
N ILE A 16 14.82 -15.44 24.76
CA ILE A 16 13.51 -14.79 24.78
C ILE A 16 12.51 -15.83 25.29
N HIS A 17 12.10 -15.69 26.55
CA HIS A 17 11.18 -16.62 27.20
C HIS A 17 9.80 -15.99 27.43
N ARG A 18 9.72 -14.68 27.69
CA ARG A 18 8.48 -13.97 28.02
C ARG A 18 8.11 -13.01 26.92
N VAL A 19 7.00 -13.24 26.23
CA VAL A 19 6.59 -12.44 25.06
C VAL A 19 5.26 -11.73 25.34
N CYS A 20 5.25 -10.41 25.18
CA CYS A 20 4.03 -9.62 25.20
C CYS A 20 3.51 -9.39 23.77
N LEU A 21 2.30 -9.87 23.49
CA LEU A 21 1.66 -9.77 22.17
C LEU A 21 0.45 -8.83 22.24
N ILE A 22 0.50 -7.74 21.49
CA ILE A 22 -0.56 -6.73 21.41
C ILE A 22 -1.31 -6.88 20.08
N ASP A 23 -2.62 -7.14 20.18
CA ASP A 23 -3.56 -7.31 19.06
C ASP A 23 -3.15 -8.39 18.03
N THR A 24 -2.29 -9.32 18.44
CA THR A 24 -1.78 -10.39 17.59
C THR A 24 -2.82 -11.48 17.34
N ASN A 25 -2.80 -12.04 16.12
CA ASN A 25 -3.67 -13.15 15.73
C ASN A 25 -3.50 -14.34 16.71
N PRO A 26 -4.59 -14.96 17.19
CA PRO A 26 -4.53 -16.11 18.11
C PRO A 26 -3.62 -17.26 17.64
N LEU A 27 -3.53 -17.52 16.33
CA LEU A 27 -2.67 -18.56 15.79
C LEU A 27 -1.18 -18.22 15.87
N ILE A 28 -0.84 -16.94 15.78
CA ILE A 28 0.54 -16.49 15.96
C ILE A 28 0.90 -16.58 17.45
N ALA A 29 -0.02 -16.20 18.35
CA ALA A 29 0.18 -16.38 19.79
C ALA A 29 0.41 -17.85 20.17
N ALA A 30 -0.43 -18.77 19.67
CA ALA A 30 -0.24 -20.20 19.88
C ALA A 30 1.12 -20.70 19.35
N ALA A 31 1.60 -20.14 18.23
CA ALA A 31 2.92 -20.48 17.70
C ALA A 31 4.09 -20.04 18.59
N PHE A 32 3.97 -18.94 19.34
CA PHE A 32 4.95 -18.57 20.37
C PHE A 32 4.90 -19.53 21.57
N GLU A 33 3.70 -19.92 22.01
CA GLU A 33 3.53 -20.91 23.08
C GLU A 33 4.14 -22.27 22.70
N GLU A 34 3.92 -22.73 21.45
CA GLU A 34 4.54 -23.94 20.90
C GLU A 34 6.06 -23.86 20.80
N ALA A 35 6.61 -22.65 20.61
CA ALA A 35 8.05 -22.39 20.63
C ALA A 35 8.64 -22.37 22.06
N GLY A 36 7.81 -22.49 23.10
CA GLY A 36 8.21 -22.53 24.50
C GLY A 36 8.20 -21.18 25.22
N CYS A 37 7.61 -20.14 24.62
CA CYS A 37 7.47 -18.84 25.27
C CYS A 37 6.29 -18.81 26.26
N GLU A 38 6.47 -18.15 27.40
CA GLU A 38 5.39 -17.62 28.23
C GLU A 38 4.79 -16.39 27.53
N VAL A 39 3.52 -16.44 27.14
CA VAL A 39 2.89 -15.38 26.34
C VAL A 39 1.85 -14.61 27.15
N LEU A 40 2.03 -13.29 27.25
CA LEU A 40 0.97 -12.36 27.67
C LEU A 40 0.28 -11.78 26.44
N ARG A 41 -1.03 -12.03 26.31
CA ARG A 41 -1.84 -11.54 25.19
C ARG A 41 -2.67 -10.32 25.63
N ILE A 42 -2.49 -9.20 24.95
CA ILE A 42 -3.20 -7.95 25.22
C ILE A 42 -4.05 -7.57 24.02
N SER A 43 -5.30 -7.18 24.28
CA SER A 43 -6.19 -6.57 23.29
C SER A 43 -6.40 -5.11 23.66
N THR A 44 -6.06 -4.20 22.75
CA THR A 44 -6.20 -2.74 22.99
C THR A 44 -7.66 -2.27 22.93
N GLY A 45 -8.52 -3.03 22.24
CA GLY A 45 -9.93 -2.72 22.09
C GLY A 45 -10.16 -1.42 21.32
N GLN A 46 -10.94 -0.50 21.88
CA GLN A 46 -11.22 0.82 21.27
C GLN A 46 -10.38 1.95 21.88
N THR A 47 -9.41 1.62 22.74
CA THR A 47 -8.59 2.59 23.45
C THR A 47 -7.66 3.31 22.47
N ARG A 48 -7.83 4.63 22.31
CA ARG A 48 -7.07 5.40 21.30
C ARG A 48 -5.58 5.47 21.60
N PHE A 49 -5.24 5.79 22.85
CA PHE A 49 -3.89 5.79 23.39
C PHE A 49 -3.82 4.73 24.48
N PHE A 50 -3.27 3.56 24.14
CA PHE A 50 -3.20 2.42 25.05
C PHE A 50 -1.93 2.48 25.90
N ASN A 51 -2.10 2.76 27.20
CA ASN A 51 -0.98 2.87 28.13
C ASN A 51 -0.51 1.50 28.62
N LEU A 52 0.64 1.06 28.12
CA LEU A 52 1.12 -0.30 28.34
C LEU A 52 1.70 -0.57 29.74
N PRO A 53 2.55 0.30 30.33
CA PRO A 53 3.21 0.00 31.61
C PRO A 53 2.27 -0.43 32.76
N PRO A 54 1.13 0.24 33.02
CA PRO A 54 0.21 -0.20 34.07
C PRO A 54 -0.34 -1.62 33.84
N VAL A 55 -0.57 -2.00 32.58
CA VAL A 55 -1.09 -3.33 32.22
C VAL A 55 -0.03 -4.40 32.49
N LEU A 56 1.25 -4.10 32.22
CA LEU A 56 2.35 -5.01 32.55
C LEU A 56 2.52 -5.18 34.07
N GLU A 57 2.43 -4.08 34.82
CA GLU A 57 2.48 -4.07 36.29
C GLU A 57 1.33 -4.89 36.90
N GLU A 58 0.10 -4.67 36.45
CA GLU A 58 -1.09 -5.40 36.91
C GLU A 58 -0.99 -6.92 36.66
N ASN A 59 -0.31 -7.33 35.59
CA ASN A 59 -0.09 -8.74 35.26
C ASN A 59 1.20 -9.32 35.88
N GLY A 60 2.01 -8.51 36.59
CA GLY A 60 3.32 -8.95 37.09
C GLY A 60 4.25 -9.45 35.98
N PHE A 61 4.12 -8.87 34.77
CA PHE A 61 4.76 -9.38 33.56
C PHE A 61 5.87 -8.45 33.09
N VAL A 62 7.09 -8.97 33.01
CA VAL A 62 8.26 -8.26 32.44
C VAL A 62 8.62 -9.01 31.16
N PRO A 63 8.34 -8.43 29.98
CA PRO A 63 8.61 -9.10 28.70
C PRO A 63 10.11 -9.10 28.36
N ASP A 64 10.56 -10.18 27.73
CA ASP A 64 11.84 -10.26 27.00
C ASP A 64 11.68 -9.76 25.56
N MET A 65 10.44 -9.64 25.07
CA MET A 65 10.10 -9.10 23.76
C MET A 65 8.65 -8.61 23.72
N LEU A 66 8.40 -7.56 22.95
CA LEU A 66 7.05 -7.10 22.62
C LEU A 66 6.80 -7.10 21.11
N VAL A 67 5.61 -7.57 20.71
CA VAL A 67 5.11 -7.44 19.34
C VAL A 67 3.76 -6.74 19.36
N GLN A 68 3.62 -5.63 18.63
CA GLN A 68 2.32 -5.11 18.23
C GLN A 68 2.02 -5.48 16.79
N THR A 69 0.84 -6.07 16.56
CA THR A 69 0.31 -6.31 15.21
C THR A 69 -0.70 -5.23 14.85
N GLU A 70 -0.56 -4.62 13.68
CA GLU A 70 -1.59 -3.71 13.18
C GLU A 70 -2.93 -4.43 13.01
N THR A 71 -4.02 -3.77 13.41
CA THR A 71 -5.37 -4.23 13.04
C THR A 71 -6.15 -3.12 12.34
N LEU A 72 -6.91 -3.49 11.31
CA LEU A 72 -7.74 -2.52 10.58
C LEU A 72 -8.93 -2.02 11.42
N ALA A 73 -9.47 -2.86 12.31
CA ALA A 73 -10.65 -2.55 13.12
C ALA A 73 -10.32 -1.69 14.34
N ASN A 74 -9.17 -1.93 14.98
CA ASN A 74 -8.75 -1.29 16.23
C ASN A 74 -7.37 -0.66 16.02
N ARG A 75 -7.35 0.64 15.66
CA ARG A 75 -6.12 1.39 15.41
C ARG A 75 -5.72 2.16 16.66
N SER A 76 -5.20 1.44 17.63
CA SER A 76 -4.72 1.96 18.91
C SER A 76 -3.23 2.29 18.84
N LEU A 77 -2.88 3.48 19.33
CA LEU A 77 -1.49 3.91 19.50
C LEU A 77 -1.01 3.47 20.89
N VAL A 78 -0.02 2.60 20.95
CA VAL A 78 0.56 2.12 22.21
C VAL A 78 1.52 3.18 22.74
N VAL A 79 1.39 3.52 24.02
CA VAL A 79 2.25 4.50 24.71
C VAL A 79 3.02 3.83 25.84
N GLY A 80 4.18 4.40 26.18
CA GLY A 80 5.10 3.86 27.19
C GLY A 80 6.06 2.78 26.67
N LEU A 81 6.18 2.60 25.34
CA LEU A 81 7.11 1.65 24.72
C LEU A 81 8.57 1.97 25.02
N ASP A 82 8.90 3.24 25.19
CA ASP A 82 10.25 3.72 25.51
C ASP A 82 10.72 3.27 26.90
N THR A 83 9.79 3.00 27.83
CA THR A 83 10.11 2.53 29.19
C THR A 83 10.53 1.05 29.28
N LEU A 84 10.38 0.28 28.20
CA LEU A 84 10.64 -1.17 28.20
C LEU A 84 12.11 -1.50 27.99
N ASP A 85 12.67 -2.43 28.77
CA ASP A 85 14.02 -2.94 28.52
C ASP A 85 14.05 -4.22 27.66
N CYS A 86 13.11 -4.36 26.73
CA CYS A 86 13.07 -5.48 25.77
C CYS A 86 12.83 -5.03 24.32
N PRO A 87 13.32 -5.77 23.29
CA PRO A 87 13.03 -5.49 21.88
C PRO A 87 11.54 -5.29 21.60
N THR A 88 11.21 -4.22 20.86
CA THR A 88 9.83 -3.94 20.43
C THR A 88 9.68 -4.04 18.92
N LEU A 89 8.67 -4.79 18.48
CA LEU A 89 8.35 -5.01 17.08
C LEU A 89 6.99 -4.43 16.73
N PHE A 90 6.90 -3.72 15.60
CA PHE A 90 5.63 -3.37 14.98
C PHE A 90 5.46 -4.14 13.67
N TRP A 91 4.41 -4.97 13.57
CA TRP A 91 4.05 -5.65 12.34
C TRP A 91 2.96 -4.86 11.59
N ALA A 92 3.41 -4.07 10.62
CA ALA A 92 2.57 -3.35 9.67
C ALA A 92 1.93 -4.33 8.68
N MET A 93 0.64 -4.55 8.83
CA MET A 93 -0.14 -5.52 8.06
C MET A 93 -0.57 -4.96 6.71
N ASP A 94 -1.01 -3.71 6.68
CA ASP A 94 -1.53 -3.03 5.49
C ASP A 94 -0.74 -1.76 5.13
N PRO A 95 0.60 -1.79 5.03
CA PRO A 95 1.41 -0.58 4.78
C PRO A 95 1.12 0.07 3.43
N HIS A 96 0.60 -0.70 2.45
CA HIS A 96 0.13 -0.17 1.17
C HIS A 96 -1.07 0.80 1.30
N LEU A 97 -1.78 0.77 2.43
CA LEU A 97 -2.87 1.70 2.76
C LEU A 97 -2.53 2.65 3.91
N ASN A 98 -1.53 2.33 4.71
CA ASN A 98 -1.32 2.98 6.00
C ASN A 98 0.08 3.60 6.15
N ALA A 99 0.93 3.51 5.11
CA ALA A 99 2.28 4.11 5.11
C ALA A 99 2.29 5.58 5.53
N TYR A 100 1.25 6.36 5.25
CA TYR A 100 1.22 7.78 5.62
C TYR A 100 1.26 8.05 7.13
N TRP A 101 0.86 7.08 7.98
CA TRP A 101 0.98 7.19 9.44
C TRP A 101 1.93 6.16 10.04
N HIS A 102 2.06 4.97 9.42
CA HIS A 102 3.05 3.95 9.83
C HIS A 102 4.45 4.53 9.90
N SER A 103 4.79 5.43 8.99
CA SER A 103 6.14 5.95 8.92
C SER A 103 6.55 6.80 10.11
N ALA A 104 5.60 7.53 10.72
CA ALA A 104 5.86 8.18 12.01
C ALA A 104 5.85 7.14 13.14
N TYR A 105 4.87 6.23 13.13
CA TYR A 105 4.66 5.25 14.19
C TYR A 105 5.83 4.26 14.34
N ALA A 106 6.46 3.88 13.23
CA ALA A 106 7.58 2.97 13.16
C ALA A 106 8.77 3.42 14.00
N ASN A 107 8.96 4.73 14.21
CA ASN A 107 10.02 5.28 15.07
C ASN A 107 9.84 4.90 16.55
N LEU A 108 8.64 4.47 16.96
CA LEU A 108 8.37 4.05 18.34
C LEU A 108 8.77 2.60 18.63
N PHE A 109 9.28 1.88 17.62
CA PHE A 109 9.65 0.47 17.70
C PHE A 109 11.11 0.26 17.32
N ASP A 110 11.73 -0.77 17.90
CA ASP A 110 13.12 -1.13 17.56
C ASP A 110 13.19 -1.77 16.17
N VAL A 111 12.15 -2.54 15.79
CA VAL A 111 12.05 -3.17 14.47
C VAL A 111 10.64 -3.00 13.91
N THR A 112 10.56 -2.51 12.67
CA THR A 112 9.30 -2.46 11.91
C THR A 112 9.28 -3.55 10.85
N CYS A 113 8.28 -4.43 10.95
CA CYS A 113 8.03 -5.50 9.99
C CYS A 113 6.95 -5.08 9.01
N SER A 114 7.20 -5.18 7.71
CA SER A 114 6.22 -4.91 6.65
C SER A 114 5.82 -6.21 5.96
N THR A 115 4.52 -6.38 5.68
CA THR A 115 4.04 -7.45 4.78
C THR A 115 4.46 -7.24 3.33
N GLN A 116 4.76 -6.00 2.96
CA GLN A 116 5.08 -5.60 1.60
C GLN A 116 6.57 -5.31 1.42
N ARG A 117 7.29 -6.16 0.68
CA ARG A 117 8.74 -6.05 0.46
C ARG A 117 9.11 -4.74 -0.23
N LYS A 118 8.33 -4.36 -1.25
CA LYS A 118 8.57 -3.13 -2.02
C LYS A 118 8.46 -1.82 -1.21
N LEU A 119 7.85 -1.86 -0.02
CA LEU A 119 7.67 -0.67 0.84
C LEU A 119 8.77 -0.49 1.88
N LEU A 120 9.72 -1.43 2.01
CA LEU A 120 10.85 -1.33 2.93
C LEU A 120 11.67 -0.04 2.75
N PRO A 121 12.11 0.33 1.52
CA PRO A 121 12.88 1.56 1.31
C PRO A 121 12.12 2.80 1.78
N ARG A 122 10.83 2.89 1.46
CA ARG A 122 9.97 4.01 1.83
C ARG A 122 9.80 4.16 3.34
N LEU A 123 9.62 3.05 4.07
CA LEU A 123 9.55 3.09 5.54
C LEU A 123 10.87 3.58 6.15
N ARG A 124 12.02 3.17 5.60
CA ARG A 124 13.35 3.63 6.04
C ARG A 124 13.59 5.12 5.78
N GLU A 125 13.26 5.58 4.58
CA GLU A 125 13.38 6.99 4.19
C GLU A 125 12.56 7.94 5.07
N GLN A 126 11.55 7.41 5.77
CA GLN A 126 10.67 8.18 6.63
C GLN A 126 10.97 8.02 8.13
N GLY A 127 12.12 7.42 8.48
CA GLY A 127 12.70 7.45 9.83
C GLY A 127 12.87 6.08 10.50
N ALA A 128 12.20 5.03 10.01
CA ALA A 128 12.33 3.71 10.61
C ALA A 128 13.74 3.12 10.37
N GLU A 129 14.56 3.00 11.41
CA GLU A 129 15.95 2.57 11.25
C GLU A 129 16.12 1.09 10.88
N ASP A 130 15.38 0.19 11.54
CA ASP A 130 15.37 -1.24 11.25
C ASP A 130 14.01 -1.66 10.68
N VAL A 131 13.98 -1.87 9.36
CA VAL A 131 12.78 -2.34 8.64
C VAL A 131 13.07 -3.67 7.99
N ARG A 132 12.25 -4.68 8.31
CA ARG A 132 12.38 -6.06 7.83
C ARG A 132 11.12 -6.51 7.11
N TRP A 133 11.28 -7.44 6.17
CA TRP A 133 10.15 -8.03 5.46
C TRP A 133 9.62 -9.22 6.25
N LEU A 134 8.34 -9.18 6.61
CA LEU A 134 7.65 -10.27 7.27
C LEU A 134 6.30 -10.50 6.57
N PRO A 135 6.24 -11.44 5.63
CA PRO A 135 5.04 -11.67 4.82
C PRO A 135 3.89 -12.21 5.67
N MET A 136 2.71 -12.29 5.07
CA MET A 136 1.56 -12.97 5.65
C MET A 136 1.83 -14.48 5.88
N CYS A 137 0.94 -15.15 6.61
CA CYS A 137 0.93 -16.60 6.75
C CYS A 137 -0.37 -17.21 6.21
N GLY A 138 -0.26 -18.46 5.74
CA GLY A 138 -1.38 -19.34 5.44
C GLY A 138 -1.79 -20.16 6.67
N ARG A 139 -2.51 -21.25 6.41
CA ARG A 139 -2.96 -22.20 7.44
C ARG A 139 -2.74 -23.63 7.00
N GLU A 140 -2.56 -24.51 7.97
CA GLU A 140 -2.66 -25.94 7.73
C GLU A 140 -4.12 -26.31 7.48
N ARG A 141 -4.37 -26.89 6.31
CA ARG A 141 -5.69 -27.37 5.86
C ARG A 141 -5.55 -28.77 5.27
N GLY A 142 -6.66 -29.50 5.21
CA GLY A 142 -6.68 -30.84 4.63
C GLY A 142 -6.34 -30.82 3.13
N TRP A 143 -6.10 -32.00 2.56
CA TRP A 143 -6.06 -32.15 1.10
C TRP A 143 -7.40 -32.72 0.61
N LYS A 144 -7.98 -32.07 -0.41
CA LYS A 144 -9.12 -32.56 -1.17
C LYS A 144 -8.74 -32.58 -2.65
N ASP A 145 -8.90 -33.73 -3.31
CA ASP A 145 -8.60 -33.86 -4.74
C ASP A 145 -9.49 -32.94 -5.57
N MET A 146 -8.95 -32.35 -6.63
CA MET A 146 -9.68 -31.35 -7.41
C MET A 146 -10.93 -31.90 -8.10
N ALA A 147 -10.94 -33.20 -8.42
CA ALA A 147 -12.10 -33.88 -8.99
C ALA A 147 -13.31 -33.88 -8.04
N ASP A 148 -13.07 -33.85 -6.72
CA ASP A 148 -14.11 -33.89 -5.70
C ASP A 148 -14.59 -32.50 -5.27
N ARG A 149 -13.97 -31.44 -5.83
CA ARG A 149 -14.29 -30.04 -5.52
C ARG A 149 -15.48 -29.57 -6.35
N ALA A 150 -16.45 -28.93 -5.69
CA ALA A 150 -17.71 -28.49 -6.29
C ALA A 150 -17.54 -27.23 -7.17
N HIS A 151 -16.67 -26.30 -6.76
CA HIS A 151 -16.55 -25.00 -7.42
C HIS A 151 -15.34 -24.94 -8.34
N ASP A 152 -15.57 -24.61 -9.61
CA ASP A 152 -14.49 -24.43 -10.58
C ASP A 152 -13.75 -23.11 -10.34
N ILE A 153 -14.51 -22.02 -10.16
CA ILE A 153 -13.98 -20.69 -9.91
C ILE A 153 -14.60 -20.16 -8.61
N THR A 154 -13.77 -19.61 -7.74
CA THR A 154 -14.29 -18.95 -6.53
C THR A 154 -13.61 -17.61 -6.30
N PHE A 155 -14.44 -16.60 -6.03
CA PHE A 155 -13.96 -15.29 -5.60
C PHE A 155 -14.74 -14.83 -4.36
N VAL A 156 -14.01 -14.57 -3.29
CA VAL A 156 -14.56 -13.95 -2.07
C VAL A 156 -14.05 -12.52 -1.95
N GLY A 157 -14.94 -11.53 -2.01
CA GLY A 157 -14.52 -10.14 -1.91
C GLY A 157 -15.66 -9.12 -1.88
N ARG A 158 -15.53 -8.12 -1.01
CA ARG A 158 -16.50 -7.00 -0.93
C ARG A 158 -16.45 -6.16 -2.21
N VAL A 159 -17.62 -5.92 -2.79
CA VAL A 159 -17.84 -4.95 -3.88
C VAL A 159 -18.25 -3.62 -3.26
N SER A 160 -17.59 -2.53 -3.64
CA SER A 160 -17.92 -1.19 -3.16
C SER A 160 -17.64 -0.16 -4.23
N ALA A 161 -18.21 1.05 -4.07
CA ALA A 161 -17.93 2.19 -4.95
C ALA A 161 -16.44 2.58 -4.99
N HIS A 162 -15.69 2.23 -3.93
CA HIS A 162 -14.24 2.46 -3.85
C HIS A 162 -13.40 1.41 -4.59
N ARG A 163 -14.01 0.33 -5.11
CA ARG A 163 -13.34 -0.74 -5.87
C ARG A 163 -14.12 -1.15 -7.11
N PRO A 164 -14.35 -0.25 -8.08
CA PRO A 164 -15.13 -0.58 -9.27
C PRO A 164 -14.42 -1.57 -10.20
N ALA A 165 -13.08 -1.60 -10.20
CA ALA A 165 -12.29 -2.63 -10.92
C ALA A 165 -12.76 -4.06 -10.59
N ARG A 166 -13.03 -4.30 -9.31
CA ARG A 166 -13.54 -5.59 -8.83
C ARG A 166 -14.91 -5.95 -9.40
N LYS A 167 -15.78 -4.97 -9.61
CA LYS A 167 -17.09 -5.22 -10.23
C LYS A 167 -16.92 -5.80 -11.63
N TRP A 168 -16.03 -5.22 -12.44
CA TRP A 168 -15.74 -5.70 -13.80
C TRP A 168 -15.06 -7.07 -13.79
N MET A 169 -14.15 -7.34 -12.84
CA MET A 169 -13.60 -8.68 -12.67
C MET A 169 -14.70 -9.71 -12.34
N ILE A 170 -15.61 -9.41 -11.43
CA ILE A 170 -16.74 -10.29 -11.09
C ILE A 170 -17.65 -10.53 -12.30
N GLU A 171 -17.90 -9.51 -13.11
CA GLU A 171 -18.66 -9.64 -14.36
C GLU A 171 -17.96 -10.57 -15.36
N LEU A 172 -16.64 -10.48 -15.49
CA LEU A 172 -15.84 -11.42 -16.27
C LEU A 172 -16.01 -12.85 -15.73
N LEU A 173 -15.79 -13.07 -14.43
CA LEU A 173 -15.91 -14.42 -13.85
C LEU A 173 -17.31 -15.00 -14.02
N ARG A 174 -18.36 -14.18 -13.83
CA ARG A 174 -19.74 -14.60 -14.03
C ARG A 174 -20.02 -15.03 -15.47
N SER A 175 -19.36 -14.44 -16.47
CA SER A 175 -19.52 -14.82 -17.87
C SER A 175 -19.06 -16.25 -18.20
N HIS A 176 -18.27 -16.87 -17.31
CA HIS A 176 -17.89 -18.29 -17.41
C HIS A 176 -18.91 -19.25 -16.77
N GLY A 177 -19.94 -18.74 -16.10
CA GLY A 177 -20.94 -19.53 -15.35
C GLY A 177 -21.86 -20.42 -16.20
N GLU A 178 -21.90 -20.25 -17.53
CA GLU A 178 -22.62 -21.17 -18.41
C GLU A 178 -21.90 -22.53 -18.59
N GLN A 179 -20.57 -22.55 -18.38
CA GLN A 179 -19.74 -23.73 -18.61
C GLN A 179 -19.13 -24.30 -17.33
N TYR A 180 -19.03 -23.48 -16.27
CA TYR A 180 -18.29 -23.79 -15.05
C TYR A 180 -19.09 -23.39 -13.81
N ASP A 181 -18.84 -24.07 -12.69
CA ASP A 181 -19.40 -23.68 -11.39
C ASP A 181 -18.63 -22.48 -10.81
N VAL A 182 -19.30 -21.33 -10.73
CA VAL A 182 -18.70 -20.06 -10.30
C VAL A 182 -19.34 -19.57 -9.00
N ALA A 183 -18.57 -19.62 -7.90
CA ALA A 183 -18.96 -19.09 -6.60
C ALA A 183 -18.44 -17.65 -6.41
N LEU A 184 -19.35 -16.69 -6.25
CA LEU A 184 -19.04 -15.26 -6.10
C LEU A 184 -19.63 -14.76 -4.79
N GLU A 185 -18.83 -14.79 -3.74
CA GLU A 185 -19.28 -14.55 -2.37
C GLU A 185 -18.68 -13.27 -1.77
N HIS A 186 -19.34 -12.74 -0.74
CA HIS A 186 -18.83 -11.60 0.02
C HIS A 186 -19.25 -11.69 1.49
N SER A 187 -18.54 -10.97 2.35
CA SER A 187 -18.89 -10.85 3.78
C SER A 187 -18.93 -12.18 4.55
N LEU A 188 -18.25 -13.22 4.06
CA LEU A 188 -18.07 -14.48 4.79
C LEU A 188 -17.18 -14.27 6.02
N THR A 189 -17.40 -15.08 7.06
CA THR A 189 -16.40 -15.21 8.12
C THR A 189 -15.12 -15.79 7.54
N TYR A 190 -13.99 -15.55 8.21
CA TYR A 190 -12.72 -16.11 7.75
C TYR A 190 -12.75 -17.65 7.69
N GLY A 191 -13.45 -18.32 8.61
CA GLY A 191 -13.61 -19.77 8.62
C GLY A 191 -14.45 -20.28 7.43
N ASP A 192 -15.58 -19.63 7.17
CA ASP A 192 -16.47 -20.00 6.05
C ASP A 192 -15.79 -19.78 4.70
N MET A 193 -15.01 -18.70 4.57
CA MET A 193 -14.21 -18.44 3.37
C MET A 193 -13.19 -19.56 3.12
N LEU A 194 -12.47 -20.04 4.16
CA LEU A 194 -11.54 -21.15 3.99
C LEU A 194 -12.24 -22.47 3.65
N ASN A 195 -13.40 -22.74 4.27
CA ASN A 195 -14.20 -23.93 3.97
C ASN A 195 -14.67 -23.92 2.50
N LEU A 196 -15.07 -22.75 1.99
CA LEU A 196 -15.39 -22.58 0.59
C LEU A 196 -14.16 -22.85 -0.30
N TYR A 197 -13.00 -22.26 0.01
CA TYR A 197 -11.78 -22.50 -0.76
C TYR A 197 -11.30 -23.96 -0.75
N GLU A 198 -11.52 -24.73 0.32
CA GLU A 198 -11.24 -26.18 0.31
C GLU A 198 -12.06 -26.94 -0.74
N ASP A 199 -13.21 -26.39 -1.15
CA ASP A 199 -14.09 -26.91 -2.18
C ASP A 199 -13.96 -26.19 -3.53
N SER A 200 -12.95 -25.33 -3.68
CA SER A 200 -12.68 -24.54 -4.90
C SER A 200 -11.47 -25.05 -5.67
N ARG A 201 -11.51 -25.06 -7.00
CA ARG A 201 -10.36 -25.43 -7.84
C ARG A 201 -9.45 -24.25 -8.13
N LEU A 202 -10.02 -23.11 -8.54
CA LEU A 202 -9.29 -21.92 -8.96
C LEU A 202 -9.80 -20.66 -8.23
N VAL A 203 -8.87 -19.83 -7.75
CA VAL A 203 -9.16 -18.60 -7.01
C VAL A 203 -8.46 -17.41 -7.68
N PRO A 204 -9.20 -16.55 -8.42
CA PRO A 204 -8.66 -15.30 -8.95
C PRO A 204 -8.37 -14.29 -7.84
N ASN A 205 -7.30 -13.52 -7.96
CA ASN A 205 -6.83 -12.57 -6.96
C ASN A 205 -6.54 -11.19 -7.55
N GLU A 206 -7.18 -10.18 -6.95
CA GLU A 206 -7.01 -8.76 -7.29
C GLU A 206 -6.51 -7.97 -6.08
N SER A 207 -5.51 -7.14 -6.35
CA SER A 207 -4.71 -6.36 -5.41
C SER A 207 -5.21 -4.90 -5.31
N ILE A 208 -5.15 -4.31 -4.11
CA ILE A 208 -5.14 -2.87 -3.82
C ILE A 208 -3.71 -2.30 -3.82
N PHE A 209 -3.38 -1.43 -4.77
CA PHE A 209 -2.02 -0.86 -4.87
C PHE A 209 -0.90 -1.90 -5.11
N GLY A 210 -1.24 -3.04 -5.73
CA GLY A 210 -0.26 -4.06 -6.09
C GLY A 210 0.34 -4.78 -4.88
N GLU A 211 -0.40 -4.93 -3.79
CA GLU A 211 0.00 -5.65 -2.58
C GLU A 211 -0.07 -7.17 -2.76
N VAL A 212 0.85 -7.88 -2.10
CA VAL A 212 0.65 -9.31 -1.83
C VAL A 212 -0.34 -9.43 -0.68
N ASN A 213 -1.56 -9.84 -1.00
CA ASN A 213 -2.64 -9.97 -0.02
C ASN A 213 -2.82 -11.41 0.49
N PHE A 214 -3.71 -11.55 1.46
CA PHE A 214 -4.05 -12.80 2.13
C PHE A 214 -4.49 -13.91 1.16
N ARG A 215 -5.15 -13.58 0.04
CA ARG A 215 -5.76 -14.57 -0.85
C ARG A 215 -4.75 -15.51 -1.47
N LEU A 216 -3.52 -15.04 -1.71
CA LEU A 216 -2.44 -15.90 -2.20
C LEU A 216 -2.15 -17.03 -1.20
N PHE A 217 -2.06 -16.70 0.09
CA PHE A 217 -1.81 -17.67 1.15
C PHE A 217 -3.03 -18.51 1.47
N GLU A 218 -4.23 -17.93 1.51
CA GLU A 218 -5.49 -18.62 1.79
C GLU A 218 -5.81 -19.66 0.72
N GLY A 219 -5.75 -19.27 -0.56
CA GLY A 219 -5.98 -20.19 -1.68
C GLY A 219 -4.91 -21.29 -1.75
N ALA A 220 -3.63 -20.94 -1.56
CA ALA A 220 -2.55 -21.92 -1.52
C ALA A 220 -2.70 -22.90 -0.34
N SER A 221 -3.15 -22.43 0.83
CA SER A 221 -3.40 -23.28 2.01
C SER A 221 -4.42 -24.38 1.71
N CYS A 222 -5.49 -24.04 0.98
CA CYS A 222 -6.55 -24.96 0.57
C CYS A 222 -6.20 -25.77 -0.69
N GLY A 223 -4.99 -25.59 -1.25
CA GLY A 223 -4.54 -26.26 -2.46
C GLY A 223 -5.28 -25.86 -3.74
N CYS A 224 -5.78 -24.63 -3.80
CA CYS A 224 -6.35 -24.05 -5.00
C CYS A 224 -5.24 -23.60 -5.96
N LEU A 225 -5.54 -23.52 -7.25
CA LEU A 225 -4.74 -22.69 -8.15
C LEU A 225 -5.12 -21.21 -7.95
N VAL A 226 -4.18 -20.40 -7.48
CA VAL A 226 -4.37 -18.94 -7.39
C VAL A 226 -3.90 -18.28 -8.69
N LEU A 227 -4.75 -17.47 -9.31
CA LEU A 227 -4.37 -16.56 -10.41
C LEU A 227 -4.30 -15.14 -9.86
N SER A 228 -3.11 -14.54 -9.80
CA SER A 228 -2.91 -13.21 -9.21
C SER A 228 -2.43 -12.20 -10.24
N GLN A 229 -2.69 -10.91 -10.03
CA GLN A 229 -1.97 -9.88 -10.79
C GLN A 229 -0.45 -10.08 -10.65
N ASN A 230 0.30 -9.84 -11.73
CA ASN A 230 1.77 -9.93 -11.72
C ASN A 230 2.37 -8.76 -10.92
N LEU A 231 3.00 -9.07 -9.78
CA LEU A 231 3.66 -8.10 -8.90
C LEU A 231 5.19 -8.29 -8.85
N GLY A 232 5.74 -9.17 -9.69
CA GLY A 232 7.18 -9.42 -9.84
C GLY A 232 7.83 -10.11 -8.61
N ASP A 233 9.09 -9.76 -8.37
CA ASP A 233 10.02 -10.40 -7.42
C ASP A 233 9.47 -10.62 -6.01
N GLU A 234 8.52 -9.79 -5.56
CA GLU A 234 7.92 -9.92 -4.24
C GLU A 234 7.04 -11.17 -4.12
N GLN A 235 6.25 -11.49 -5.15
CA GLN A 235 5.49 -12.73 -5.20
C GLN A 235 6.40 -13.94 -5.45
N GLU A 236 7.38 -13.78 -6.33
CA GLU A 236 8.33 -14.85 -6.69
C GLU A 236 9.18 -15.32 -5.50
N ALA A 237 9.45 -14.42 -4.56
CA ALA A 237 10.15 -14.74 -3.32
C ALA A 237 9.30 -15.53 -2.31
N LEU A 238 7.98 -15.64 -2.54
CA LEU A 238 7.04 -16.36 -1.67
C LEU A 238 6.59 -17.68 -2.31
N PHE A 239 6.21 -17.63 -3.58
CA PHE A 239 5.74 -18.78 -4.33
C PHE A 239 6.36 -18.74 -5.74
N GLU A 240 6.52 -19.90 -6.38
CA GLU A 240 7.06 -20.01 -7.74
C GLU A 240 5.94 -19.84 -8.80
N PRO A 241 5.93 -18.76 -9.61
CA PRO A 241 4.92 -18.58 -10.67
C PRO A 241 5.03 -19.67 -11.74
N GLY A 242 3.90 -20.11 -12.27
CA GLY A 242 3.80 -21.22 -13.22
C GLY A 242 3.93 -22.61 -12.59
N ARG A 243 4.25 -22.71 -11.29
CA ARG A 243 4.36 -23.98 -10.55
C ARG A 243 3.46 -24.05 -9.32
N GLU A 244 3.48 -23.03 -8.47
CA GLU A 244 2.73 -22.98 -7.20
C GLU A 244 1.52 -22.04 -7.30
N PHE A 245 1.60 -21.03 -8.15
CA PHE A 245 0.50 -20.15 -8.55
C PHE A 245 0.77 -19.66 -9.98
N ASP A 246 -0.09 -18.83 -10.55
CA ASP A 246 0.21 -18.15 -11.81
C ASP A 246 -0.22 -16.69 -11.76
N THR A 247 0.39 -15.87 -12.61
CA THR A 247 0.14 -14.42 -12.66
C THR A 247 -0.73 -14.03 -13.86
N TYR A 248 -1.17 -12.78 -13.95
CA TYR A 248 -1.71 -12.20 -15.18
C TYR A 248 -1.44 -10.68 -15.18
N SER A 249 -1.27 -10.11 -16.36
CA SER A 249 -0.94 -8.69 -16.55
C SER A 249 -2.17 -7.84 -16.80
N ASP A 250 -3.20 -8.42 -17.42
CA ASP A 250 -4.47 -7.78 -17.75
C ASP A 250 -5.61 -8.80 -17.88
N VAL A 251 -6.79 -8.29 -18.23
CA VAL A 251 -8.02 -9.08 -18.38
C VAL A 251 -8.00 -10.07 -19.54
N VAL A 252 -7.23 -9.80 -20.60
CA VAL A 252 -7.09 -10.70 -21.74
C VAL A 252 -6.30 -11.94 -21.32
N GLU A 253 -5.19 -11.73 -20.62
CA GLU A 253 -4.40 -12.83 -20.07
C GLU A 253 -5.16 -13.59 -18.97
N LEU A 254 -5.89 -12.90 -18.10
CA LEU A 254 -6.75 -13.55 -17.11
C LEU A 254 -7.80 -14.46 -17.77
N ASP A 255 -8.53 -13.96 -18.77
CA ASP A 255 -9.55 -14.75 -19.48
C ASP A 255 -8.95 -15.95 -20.22
N ASP A 256 -7.77 -15.79 -20.83
CA ASP A 256 -7.05 -16.89 -21.48
C ASP A 256 -6.62 -17.97 -20.47
N LYS A 257 -6.00 -17.56 -19.36
CA LYS A 257 -5.55 -18.46 -18.29
C LYS A 257 -6.71 -19.19 -17.64
N LEU A 258 -7.84 -18.52 -17.39
CA LEU A 258 -9.06 -19.19 -16.92
C LEU A 258 -9.47 -20.33 -17.87
N ARG A 259 -9.58 -20.05 -19.18
CA ARG A 259 -9.95 -21.08 -20.18
C ARG A 259 -8.94 -22.22 -20.25
N ARG A 260 -7.64 -21.91 -20.15
CA ARG A 260 -6.57 -22.90 -20.19
C ARG A 260 -6.61 -23.81 -18.97
N TYR A 261 -6.69 -23.25 -17.77
CA TYR A 261 -6.60 -24.04 -16.54
C TYR A 261 -7.85 -24.87 -16.27
N LEU A 262 -9.04 -24.32 -16.54
CA LEU A 262 -10.31 -25.03 -16.34
C LEU A 262 -10.44 -26.27 -17.25
N LYS A 263 -9.78 -26.28 -18.41
CA LYS A 263 -9.67 -27.46 -19.28
C LYS A 263 -8.61 -28.49 -18.83
N ASN A 264 -7.81 -28.17 -17.82
CA ASN A 264 -6.66 -28.96 -17.39
C ASN A 264 -6.66 -29.22 -15.86
N PRO A 265 -7.63 -29.98 -15.32
CA PRO A 265 -7.74 -30.21 -13.87
C PRO A 265 -6.51 -30.91 -13.27
N ARG A 266 -5.80 -31.76 -14.03
CA ARG A 266 -4.54 -32.39 -13.57
C ARG A 266 -3.43 -31.37 -13.32
N LEU A 267 -3.33 -30.37 -14.19
CA LEU A 267 -2.35 -29.30 -14.04
C LEU A 267 -2.68 -28.46 -12.81
N MET A 268 -3.94 -28.03 -12.68
CA MET A 268 -4.39 -27.31 -11.49
C MET A 268 -4.11 -28.10 -10.20
N GLN A 269 -4.37 -29.42 -10.19
CA GLN A 269 -4.12 -30.27 -9.03
C GLN A 269 -2.64 -30.34 -8.67
N THR A 270 -1.77 -30.43 -9.68
CA THR A 270 -0.32 -30.42 -9.49
C THR A 270 0.14 -29.10 -8.87
N MET A 271 -0.35 -27.98 -9.40
CA MET A 271 0.02 -26.65 -8.91
C MET A 271 -0.51 -26.37 -7.51
N GLY A 272 -1.79 -26.68 -7.25
CA GLY A 272 -2.41 -26.51 -5.93
C GLY A 272 -1.74 -27.37 -4.86
N ARG A 273 -1.28 -28.59 -5.19
CA ARG A 273 -0.49 -29.40 -4.27
C ARG A 273 0.86 -28.76 -3.95
N ALA A 274 1.58 -28.27 -4.96
CA ALA A 274 2.85 -27.58 -4.76
C ALA A 274 2.67 -26.32 -3.90
N ALA A 275 1.61 -25.53 -4.14
CA ALA A 275 1.27 -24.35 -3.35
C ALA A 275 1.02 -24.70 -1.87
N ARG A 276 0.23 -25.75 -1.61
CA ARG A 276 -0.05 -26.21 -0.25
C ARG A 276 1.21 -26.69 0.45
N GLU A 277 2.05 -27.46 -0.24
CA GLU A 277 3.33 -27.93 0.29
C GLU A 277 4.26 -26.76 0.64
N ARG A 278 4.30 -25.71 -0.20
CA ARG A 278 5.01 -24.46 0.09
C ARG A 278 4.49 -23.79 1.36
N VAL A 279 3.16 -23.68 1.53
CA VAL A 279 2.57 -23.10 2.75
C VAL A 279 2.99 -23.87 4.00
N LEU A 280 2.90 -25.20 3.97
CA LEU A 280 3.23 -26.05 5.12
C LEU A 280 4.72 -25.98 5.52
N ALA A 281 5.59 -25.77 4.54
CA ALA A 281 7.02 -25.61 4.78
C ALA A 281 7.36 -24.22 5.33
N ASP A 282 6.87 -23.16 4.67
CA ASP A 282 7.47 -21.84 4.79
C ASP A 282 6.52 -20.75 5.30
N HIS A 283 5.20 -20.94 5.25
CA HIS A 283 4.24 -19.86 5.49
C HIS A 283 3.20 -20.17 6.56
N LEU A 284 3.48 -21.05 7.53
CA LEU A 284 2.63 -21.24 8.69
C LEU A 284 2.86 -20.16 9.76
N PRO A 285 1.92 -19.96 10.70
CA PRO A 285 2.10 -19.05 11.84
C PRO A 285 3.41 -19.28 12.61
N LYS A 286 3.83 -20.54 12.78
CA LYS A 286 5.13 -20.92 13.39
C LYS A 286 6.33 -20.30 12.68
N ASN A 287 6.32 -20.22 11.34
CA ASN A 287 7.41 -19.60 10.60
C ASN A 287 7.48 -18.09 10.88
N ARG A 288 6.32 -17.44 11.09
CA ARG A 288 6.28 -16.00 11.41
C ARG A 288 6.74 -15.72 12.82
N ALA A 289 6.27 -16.50 13.81
CA ALA A 289 6.72 -16.41 15.19
C ALA A 289 8.24 -16.61 15.28
N GLN A 290 8.78 -17.64 14.61
CA GLN A 290 10.22 -17.89 14.54
C GLN A 290 10.99 -16.71 13.94
N SER A 291 10.55 -16.17 12.80
CA SER A 291 11.20 -14.97 12.22
C SER A 291 11.14 -13.77 13.16
N MET A 292 10.05 -13.58 13.91
CA MET A 292 9.96 -12.48 14.89
C MET A 292 10.93 -12.67 16.06
N LEU A 293 11.08 -13.90 16.57
CA LEU A 293 12.07 -14.22 17.60
C LEU A 293 13.50 -13.93 17.11
N GLU A 294 13.84 -14.36 15.89
CA GLU A 294 15.12 -14.07 15.25
C GLU A 294 15.33 -12.56 15.08
N PHE A 295 14.28 -11.83 14.68
CA PHE A 295 14.37 -10.39 14.51
C PHE A 295 14.58 -9.64 15.83
N ALA A 296 13.94 -10.08 16.91
CA ALA A 296 14.14 -9.49 18.24
C ALA A 296 15.54 -9.77 18.78
N ALA A 297 16.08 -10.98 18.56
CA ALA A 297 17.43 -11.35 18.97
C ALA A 297 18.50 -10.44 18.36
N ASP A 298 18.34 -10.10 17.08
CA ASP A 298 19.27 -9.28 16.30
C ASP A 298 18.82 -7.81 16.19
N ALA A 299 17.90 -7.34 17.05
CA ALA A 299 17.32 -6.01 16.94
C ALA A 299 18.33 -4.92 17.33
N SER A 300 18.47 -3.89 16.49
CA SER A 300 19.18 -2.68 16.90
C SER A 300 18.24 -1.85 17.79
N ARG A 301 18.51 -1.82 19.11
CA ARG A 301 17.70 -1.19 20.17
C ARG A 301 17.68 0.35 20.03
N ARG A 302 16.98 0.86 19.00
CA ARG A 302 17.05 2.26 18.53
C ARG A 302 15.70 2.93 18.36
N ARG A 303 14.64 2.41 18.98
CA ARG A 303 13.37 3.14 19.05
C ARG A 303 13.56 4.51 19.70
N ALA A 304 12.70 5.45 19.33
CA ALA A 304 12.64 6.76 19.97
C ALA A 304 12.29 6.65 21.46
N THR A 305 12.89 7.51 22.29
CA THR A 305 12.68 7.53 23.75
C THR A 305 12.44 8.94 24.27
N GLY A 306 11.72 9.09 25.38
CA GLY A 306 11.53 10.40 26.01
C GLY A 306 10.88 11.42 25.06
N PRO A 307 11.41 12.65 24.93
CA PRO A 307 10.82 13.68 24.08
C PRO A 307 10.63 13.26 22.60
N ASP A 308 11.54 12.46 22.04
CA ASP A 308 11.40 11.97 20.67
C ASP A 308 10.25 10.97 20.52
N ALA A 309 10.02 10.11 21.53
CA ALA A 309 8.88 9.21 21.53
C ALA A 309 7.56 9.99 21.55
N GLU A 310 7.48 11.04 22.38
CA GLU A 310 6.33 11.94 22.42
C GLU A 310 6.11 12.64 21.08
N LYS A 311 7.19 13.11 20.43
CA LYS A 311 7.15 13.72 19.10
C LYS A 311 6.56 12.77 18.06
N TRP A 312 7.11 11.57 17.93
CA TRP A 312 6.66 10.61 16.92
C TRP A 312 5.24 10.10 17.17
N LEU A 313 4.85 9.92 18.42
CA LEU A 313 3.47 9.61 18.80
C LEU A 313 2.51 10.72 18.38
N ALA A 314 2.83 11.98 18.64
CA ALA A 314 2.00 13.11 18.28
C ALA A 314 1.90 13.33 16.77
N LEU A 315 3.01 13.14 16.02
CA LEU A 315 3.01 13.18 14.55
C LEU A 315 2.18 12.05 13.96
N THR A 316 2.24 10.85 14.54
CA THR A 316 1.37 9.72 14.17
C THR A 316 -0.10 10.07 14.41
N ALA A 317 -0.42 10.58 15.60
CA ALA A 317 -1.77 11.00 15.95
C ALA A 317 -2.30 12.10 15.01
N ALA A 318 -1.46 13.07 14.64
CA ALA A 318 -1.81 14.11 13.69
C ALA A 318 -2.13 13.54 12.30
N ALA A 319 -1.28 12.64 11.78
CA ALA A 319 -1.50 12.00 10.48
C ALA A 319 -2.78 11.14 10.46
N MET A 320 -3.07 10.41 11.53
CA MET A 320 -4.30 9.62 11.66
C MET A 320 -5.54 10.49 11.88
N TRP A 321 -5.42 11.59 12.62
CA TRP A 321 -6.51 12.56 12.78
C TRP A 321 -6.82 13.25 11.45
N GLU A 322 -5.78 13.63 10.70
CA GLU A 322 -5.87 14.20 9.34
C GLU A 322 -6.44 13.23 8.31
N SER A 323 -6.48 11.92 8.56
CA SER A 323 -7.19 10.97 7.67
C SER A 323 -8.57 10.57 8.19
N GLY A 324 -8.95 11.03 9.39
CA GLY A 324 -10.18 10.63 10.07
C GLY A 324 -10.13 9.27 10.78
N LEU A 325 -8.96 8.64 10.87
CA LEU A 325 -8.78 7.36 11.57
C LEU A 325 -8.70 7.48 13.09
N LEU A 326 -8.26 8.63 13.60
CA LEU A 326 -8.14 8.90 15.03
C LEU A 326 -9.08 10.05 15.43
N PRO A 327 -10.35 9.75 15.75
CA PRO A 327 -11.33 10.78 16.11
C PRO A 327 -11.11 11.23 17.56
N ILE A 328 -10.16 12.14 17.77
CA ILE A 328 -9.92 12.83 19.05
C ILE A 328 -10.31 14.32 18.94
N PRO A 329 -10.64 15.00 20.06
CA PRO A 329 -10.87 16.44 20.05
C PRO A 329 -9.66 17.18 19.49
N MET A 330 -9.88 18.10 18.56
CA MET A 330 -8.81 18.90 17.93
C MET A 330 -7.96 19.65 18.98
N GLY A 331 -8.60 20.17 20.04
CA GLY A 331 -7.89 20.81 21.15
C GLY A 331 -6.88 19.90 21.83
N GLU A 332 -7.21 18.61 22.02
CA GLU A 332 -6.27 17.63 22.58
C GLU A 332 -5.05 17.44 21.68
N LEU A 333 -5.26 17.31 20.37
CA LEU A 333 -4.18 17.15 19.39
C LEU A 333 -3.27 18.38 19.33
N LEU A 334 -3.84 19.59 19.32
CA LEU A 334 -3.06 20.83 19.33
C LEU A 334 -2.25 20.97 20.61
N GLU A 335 -2.82 20.64 21.78
CA GLU A 335 -2.09 20.68 23.05
C GLU A 335 -0.93 19.67 23.07
N ARG A 336 -1.09 18.49 22.46
CA ARG A 336 0.02 17.55 22.28
C ARG A 336 1.14 18.16 21.41
N LEU A 337 0.80 18.72 20.25
CA LEU A 337 1.79 19.29 19.32
C LEU A 337 2.52 20.52 19.88
N LYS A 338 1.82 21.37 20.66
CA LYS A 338 2.41 22.58 21.27
C LYS A 338 3.43 22.28 22.37
N LYS A 339 3.28 21.16 23.08
CA LYS A 339 4.18 20.75 24.17
C LYS A 339 5.52 20.20 23.70
N LEU A 340 5.59 19.80 22.43
CA LEU A 340 6.81 19.27 21.84
C LEU A 340 7.86 20.34 21.64
N GLU A 341 9.12 19.92 21.62
CA GLU A 341 10.18 20.71 21.01
C GLU A 341 9.80 21.04 19.56
N GLN A 342 9.86 22.32 19.23
CA GLN A 342 9.46 22.78 17.90
C GLN A 342 10.55 22.42 16.89
N GLY A 343 10.12 21.97 15.73
CA GLY A 343 10.97 21.55 14.62
C GLY A 343 10.19 21.58 13.31
N PRO A 344 10.85 21.32 12.17
CA PRO A 344 10.20 21.41 10.87
C PRO A 344 9.01 20.45 10.71
N GLU A 345 9.09 19.23 11.23
CA GLU A 345 7.97 18.26 11.13
C GLU A 345 6.78 18.68 11.99
N VAL A 346 7.03 19.17 13.20
CA VAL A 346 5.98 19.64 14.12
C VAL A 346 5.29 20.88 13.57
N ALA A 347 6.06 21.84 13.05
CA ALA A 347 5.51 23.03 12.40
C ALA A 347 4.68 22.68 11.15
N ALA A 348 5.16 21.75 10.32
CA ALA A 348 4.40 21.28 9.16
C ALA A 348 3.10 20.56 9.57
N ALA A 349 3.14 19.73 10.62
CA ALA A 349 1.95 19.07 11.16
C ALA A 349 0.94 20.08 11.75
N LEU A 350 1.40 21.11 12.44
CA LEU A 350 0.54 22.20 12.93
C LEU A 350 -0.20 22.92 11.80
N LEU A 351 0.49 23.25 10.69
CA LEU A 351 -0.15 23.87 9.52
C LEU A 351 -1.22 22.95 8.90
N GLN A 352 -0.97 21.64 8.85
CA GLN A 352 -1.93 20.66 8.33
C GLN A 352 -3.16 20.54 9.22
N VAL A 353 -2.96 20.45 10.54
CA VAL A 353 -4.06 20.40 11.51
C VAL A 353 -4.87 21.70 11.46
N GLN A 354 -4.21 22.86 11.39
CA GLN A 354 -4.87 24.17 11.29
C GLN A 354 -5.69 24.30 10.01
N THR A 355 -5.17 23.82 8.87
CA THR A 355 -5.91 23.81 7.59
C THR A 355 -7.17 22.97 7.73
N ARG A 356 -7.05 21.72 8.17
CA ARG A 356 -8.20 20.82 8.32
C ARG A 356 -9.21 21.31 9.36
N ALA A 357 -8.75 22.07 10.35
CA ALA A 357 -9.61 22.68 11.37
C ALA A 357 -10.20 24.05 10.97
N GLY A 358 -9.85 24.60 9.80
CA GLY A 358 -10.32 25.92 9.34
C GLY A 358 -9.80 27.09 10.19
N MET A 359 -8.59 26.99 10.72
CA MET A 359 -7.98 27.99 11.63
C MET A 359 -7.18 29.07 10.88
N ASP A 360 -7.78 29.68 9.84
CA ASP A 360 -7.08 30.51 8.86
C ASP A 360 -6.29 31.68 9.45
N LYS A 361 -6.86 32.38 10.46
CA LYS A 361 -6.19 33.52 11.10
C LYS A 361 -4.91 33.07 11.81
N VAL A 362 -5.00 32.02 12.62
CA VAL A 362 -3.85 31.46 13.36
C VAL A 362 -2.80 30.94 12.37
N MET A 363 -3.24 30.34 11.27
CA MET A 363 -2.35 29.86 10.23
C MET A 363 -1.60 31.00 9.54
N LYS A 364 -2.28 32.10 9.18
CA LYS A 364 -1.63 33.32 8.61
C LYS A 364 -0.56 33.89 9.55
N ASP A 365 -0.86 33.98 10.85
CA ASP A 365 0.06 34.49 11.86
C ASP A 365 1.31 33.58 11.98
N ASN A 366 1.11 32.26 11.99
CA ASN A 366 2.20 31.29 12.03
C ASN A 366 3.07 31.34 10.77
N LEU A 367 2.46 31.41 9.57
CA LEU A 367 3.19 31.51 8.29
C LEU A 367 4.05 32.78 8.25
N THR A 368 3.50 33.90 8.69
CA THR A 368 4.23 35.17 8.78
C THR A 368 5.42 35.06 9.73
N THR A 369 5.22 34.44 10.89
CA THR A 369 6.27 34.22 11.88
C THR A 369 7.39 33.33 11.34
N ILE A 370 7.04 32.22 10.68
CA ILE A 370 8.01 31.30 10.08
C ILE A 370 8.88 32.00 9.02
N LEU A 371 8.27 32.81 8.16
CA LEU A 371 9.00 33.54 7.12
C LEU A 371 9.85 34.68 7.70
N ALA A 372 9.32 35.45 8.66
CA ALA A 372 10.01 36.60 9.24
C ALA A 372 11.22 36.21 10.08
N ALA A 373 11.14 35.10 10.82
CA ALA A 373 12.24 34.58 11.63
C ALA A 373 13.16 33.60 10.86
N ASP A 374 12.85 33.33 9.59
CA ASP A 374 13.53 32.35 8.73
C ASP A 374 13.68 30.95 9.37
N TYR A 375 12.68 30.52 10.16
CA TYR A 375 12.73 29.24 10.85
C TYR A 375 12.80 28.06 9.87
N TYR A 376 13.79 27.19 10.06
CA TYR A 376 14.02 25.94 9.31
C TYR A 376 14.01 26.14 7.79
N ALA A 377 14.72 27.17 7.31
CA ALA A 377 14.71 27.61 5.91
C ALA A 377 15.12 26.54 4.90
N ASP A 378 15.96 25.60 5.32
CA ASP A 378 16.47 24.49 4.55
C ASP A 378 15.54 23.27 4.53
N SER A 379 14.48 23.24 5.34
CA SER A 379 13.58 22.09 5.44
C SER A 379 12.63 21.99 4.25
N PRO A 380 12.71 20.94 3.41
CA PRO A 380 11.78 20.74 2.30
C PRO A 380 10.35 20.46 2.78
N VAL A 381 10.21 19.80 3.93
CA VAL A 381 8.91 19.44 4.52
C VAL A 381 8.17 20.70 4.97
N LEU A 382 8.85 21.59 5.70
CA LEU A 382 8.23 22.83 6.15
C LEU A 382 7.96 23.78 4.97
N ASN A 383 8.90 23.93 4.04
CA ASN A 383 8.70 24.79 2.89
C ASN A 383 7.52 24.33 2.00
N MET A 384 7.37 23.02 1.80
CA MET A 384 6.20 22.47 1.11
C MET A 384 4.90 22.79 1.86
N ALA A 385 4.83 22.46 3.16
CA ALA A 385 3.65 22.70 3.97
C ALA A 385 3.29 24.19 4.05
N GLY A 386 4.29 25.06 4.25
CA GLY A 386 4.11 26.51 4.30
C GLY A 386 3.66 27.10 2.97
N SER A 387 4.21 26.62 1.85
CA SER A 387 3.79 27.04 0.51
C SER A 387 2.31 26.68 0.26
N MET A 388 1.93 25.44 0.56
CA MET A 388 0.54 24.98 0.39
C MET A 388 -0.44 25.66 1.35
N ALA A 389 -0.06 25.81 2.62
CA ALA A 389 -0.86 26.51 3.62
C ALA A 389 -1.08 27.96 3.22
N SER A 390 -0.05 28.64 2.70
CA SER A 390 -0.17 30.01 2.20
C SER A 390 -1.16 30.10 1.03
N LEU A 391 -1.17 29.13 0.10
CA LEU A 391 -2.20 29.07 -0.95
C LEU A 391 -3.61 28.88 -0.37
N ALA A 392 -3.77 28.01 0.62
CA ALA A 392 -5.06 27.73 1.24
C ALA A 392 -5.70 28.97 1.91
N VAL A 393 -4.89 29.94 2.35
CA VAL A 393 -5.36 31.20 2.94
C VAL A 393 -5.18 32.42 2.04
N GLU A 394 -5.04 32.18 0.73
CA GLU A 394 -4.94 33.20 -0.33
C GLU A 394 -3.74 34.16 -0.17
N HIS A 395 -2.66 33.70 0.46
CA HIS A 395 -1.43 34.46 0.66
C HIS A 395 -0.39 34.12 -0.42
N TRP A 396 -0.56 34.67 -1.62
CA TRP A 396 0.26 34.34 -2.78
C TRP A 396 1.76 34.62 -2.61
N ASP A 397 2.13 35.78 -2.04
CA ASP A 397 3.54 36.12 -1.86
C ASP A 397 4.23 35.21 -0.83
N GLY A 398 3.52 34.81 0.23
CA GLY A 398 4.00 33.79 1.17
C GLY A 398 4.22 32.44 0.49
N ALA A 399 3.28 32.01 -0.36
CA ALA A 399 3.39 30.74 -1.09
C ALA A 399 4.65 30.67 -1.95
N LYS A 400 4.94 31.76 -2.68
CA LYS A 400 6.18 31.93 -3.45
C LYS A 400 7.42 32.01 -2.56
N ALA A 401 7.37 32.73 -1.44
CA ALA A 401 8.50 32.87 -0.54
C ALA A 401 8.99 31.50 -0.03
N PHE A 402 8.08 30.62 0.39
CA PHE A 402 8.42 29.25 0.79
C PHE A 402 9.01 28.42 -0.36
N TRP A 403 8.50 28.58 -1.59
CA TRP A 403 9.08 27.93 -2.77
C TRP A 403 10.51 28.41 -3.06
N TYR A 404 10.76 29.71 -2.98
CA TYR A 404 12.11 30.25 -3.17
C TYR A 404 13.08 29.86 -2.05
N ARG A 405 12.61 29.72 -0.80
CA ARG A 405 13.40 29.13 0.30
C ARG A 405 13.82 27.70 -0.06
N HIS A 406 12.88 26.87 -0.52
CA HIS A 406 13.17 25.52 -0.99
C HIS A 406 14.16 25.49 -2.17
N LEU A 407 13.96 26.35 -3.17
CA LEU A 407 14.86 26.41 -4.34
C LEU A 407 16.30 26.74 -3.97
N LYS A 408 16.55 27.58 -2.96
CA LYS A 408 17.92 27.88 -2.49
C LYS A 408 18.65 26.64 -1.97
N THR A 409 17.92 25.63 -1.51
CA THR A 409 18.49 24.34 -1.08
C THR A 409 18.87 23.43 -2.25
N LEU A 410 18.30 23.67 -3.43
CA LEU A 410 18.54 22.88 -4.63
C LEU A 410 19.67 23.52 -5.45
N SER A 411 20.80 22.84 -5.59
CA SER A 411 21.91 23.35 -6.40
C SER A 411 21.53 23.53 -7.87
N GLY A 412 21.78 24.73 -8.42
CA GLY A 412 21.92 24.94 -9.87
C GLY A 412 20.63 25.09 -10.69
N ARG A 413 19.52 25.57 -10.12
CA ARG A 413 18.31 25.88 -10.91
C ARG A 413 17.66 27.19 -10.52
N ASP A 414 17.41 28.02 -11.51
CA ASP A 414 16.57 29.22 -11.41
C ASP A 414 15.35 29.02 -12.32
N PRO A 415 14.31 28.28 -11.87
CA PRO A 415 13.12 28.09 -12.69
C PRO A 415 12.45 29.43 -12.94
N GLN A 416 11.75 29.57 -14.07
CA GLN A 416 10.96 30.76 -14.31
C GLN A 416 10.02 31.01 -13.11
N PRO A 417 9.94 32.25 -12.60
CA PRO A 417 9.06 32.61 -11.51
C PRO A 417 7.62 32.19 -11.81
N PRO A 418 6.95 31.40 -10.94
CA PRO A 418 5.53 31.13 -11.12
C PRO A 418 4.76 32.44 -10.99
N THR A 419 3.91 32.74 -11.97
CA THR A 419 3.01 33.89 -11.99
C THR A 419 1.62 33.53 -11.49
N GLU A 420 1.21 32.27 -11.66
CA GLU A 420 -0.10 31.75 -11.27
C GLU A 420 0.01 30.59 -10.25
N PRO A 421 -0.98 30.39 -9.35
CA PRO A 421 -0.98 29.30 -8.38
C PRO A 421 -0.79 27.90 -8.98
N TRP A 422 -1.41 27.60 -10.12
CA TRP A 422 -1.29 26.29 -10.76
C TRP A 422 0.12 25.99 -11.28
N GLN A 423 0.89 27.02 -11.66
CA GLN A 423 2.28 26.88 -12.07
C GLN A 423 3.15 26.51 -10.86
N LEU A 424 2.92 27.15 -9.71
CA LEU A 424 3.59 26.81 -8.46
C LEU A 424 3.28 25.36 -8.03
N LEU A 425 2.02 24.95 -8.09
CA LEU A 425 1.62 23.56 -7.80
C LEU A 425 2.28 22.56 -8.76
N THR A 426 2.41 22.91 -10.05
CA THR A 426 3.10 22.08 -11.05
C THR A 426 4.60 21.97 -10.75
N LEU A 427 5.24 23.06 -10.32
CA LEU A 427 6.65 23.06 -9.92
C LEU A 427 6.90 22.16 -8.71
N TRP A 428 6.06 22.28 -7.68
CA TRP A 428 6.08 21.37 -6.53
C TRP A 428 5.84 19.92 -6.93
N ALA A 429 4.85 19.63 -7.78
CA ALA A 429 4.58 18.27 -8.25
C ALA A 429 5.78 17.64 -8.95
N LYS A 430 6.49 18.41 -9.80
CA LYS A 430 7.71 17.95 -10.48
C LYS A 430 8.88 17.76 -9.50
N ASP A 431 8.97 18.56 -8.45
CA ASP A 431 9.98 18.40 -7.41
C ASP A 431 9.72 17.17 -6.53
N LEU A 432 8.48 16.97 -6.08
CA LEU A 432 8.05 15.82 -5.31
C LEU A 432 8.26 14.51 -6.09
N LYS A 433 7.93 14.48 -7.39
CA LYS A 433 8.23 13.34 -8.26
C LYS A 433 9.72 13.01 -8.32
N ARG A 434 10.60 14.03 -8.37
CA ARG A 434 12.07 13.81 -8.38
C ARG A 434 12.58 13.21 -7.07
N ARG A 435 11.85 13.41 -5.97
CA ARG A 435 12.12 12.84 -4.64
C ARG A 435 11.30 11.56 -4.37
N ASP A 436 10.76 10.94 -5.42
CA ASP A 436 9.89 9.75 -5.36
C ASP A 436 8.62 9.89 -4.48
N GLN A 437 8.20 11.11 -4.20
CA GLN A 437 6.98 11.43 -3.43
C GLN A 437 5.78 11.61 -4.37
N ILE A 438 5.43 10.56 -5.11
CA ILE A 438 4.38 10.61 -6.13
C ILE A 438 2.99 10.52 -5.50
N ILE A 439 2.74 9.47 -4.72
CA ILE A 439 1.44 9.20 -4.08
C ILE A 439 1.56 9.02 -2.57
N ARG A 440 0.48 9.34 -1.86
CA ARG A 440 0.26 9.02 -0.44
C ARG A 440 -0.80 7.91 -0.36
N ALA A 441 -0.37 6.69 -0.64
CA ALA A 441 -1.27 5.53 -0.76
C ALA A 441 -2.13 5.36 0.51
N GLY A 442 -3.42 5.12 0.30
CA GLY A 442 -4.45 4.95 1.34
C GLY A 442 -4.84 6.18 2.16
N PHE A 443 -4.24 7.35 1.93
CA PHE A 443 -4.75 8.60 2.49
C PHE A 443 -5.89 9.16 1.62
N PRO A 444 -7.08 9.44 2.19
CA PRO A 444 -8.21 9.99 1.45
C PRO A 444 -8.03 11.51 1.25
N TYR A 445 -7.22 11.91 0.28
CA TYR A 445 -6.97 13.32 0.00
C TYR A 445 -8.25 14.05 -0.43
N ASP A 446 -8.44 15.25 0.12
CA ASP A 446 -9.56 16.13 -0.18
C ASP A 446 -8.99 17.54 -0.36
N PRO A 447 -9.01 18.11 -1.58
CA PRO A 447 -8.44 19.42 -1.85
C PRO A 447 -9.18 20.59 -1.18
N ASN A 448 -10.29 20.34 -0.47
CA ASN A 448 -10.99 21.34 0.34
C ASN A 448 -10.58 21.32 1.82
N ALA A 449 -10.04 20.21 2.31
CA ALA A 449 -9.76 20.00 3.73
C ALA A 449 -8.28 19.74 4.04
N HIS A 450 -7.50 19.36 3.03
CA HIS A 450 -6.14 18.89 3.21
C HIS A 450 -5.14 19.70 2.38
N LEU A 451 -3.93 19.87 2.92
CA LEU A 451 -2.81 20.42 2.18
C LEU A 451 -2.16 19.34 1.30
N PRO A 452 -1.74 19.67 0.07
CA PRO A 452 -0.91 18.77 -0.71
C PRO A 452 0.37 18.36 0.01
N LYS A 453 0.73 17.07 -0.07
CA LYS A 453 2.03 16.54 0.43
C LYS A 453 2.83 15.77 -0.62
N VAL A 454 2.16 15.25 -1.63
CA VAL A 454 2.75 14.46 -2.71
C VAL A 454 2.39 15.03 -4.07
N ALA A 455 3.10 14.61 -5.12
CA ALA A 455 2.95 15.18 -6.45
C ALA A 455 1.50 15.14 -6.94
N THR A 456 0.79 14.03 -6.72
CA THR A 456 -0.62 13.91 -7.14
C THR A 456 -1.54 14.86 -6.40
N ASP A 457 -1.32 15.14 -5.11
CA ASP A 457 -2.17 16.06 -4.35
C ASP A 457 -2.12 17.47 -4.95
N CYS A 458 -0.93 17.92 -5.37
CA CYS A 458 -0.75 19.21 -6.06
C CYS A 458 -1.53 19.25 -7.37
N LEU A 459 -1.43 18.19 -8.18
CA LEU A 459 -2.12 18.13 -9.47
C LEU A 459 -3.64 18.03 -9.29
N MET A 460 -4.11 17.28 -8.29
CA MET A 460 -5.53 17.19 -7.96
C MET A 460 -6.08 18.53 -7.47
N LEU A 461 -5.28 19.33 -6.75
CA LEU A 461 -5.66 20.69 -6.36
C LEU A 461 -5.82 21.61 -7.59
N ILE A 462 -4.96 21.47 -8.61
CA ILE A 462 -5.15 22.18 -9.90
C ILE A 462 -6.46 21.75 -10.57
N LEU A 463 -6.72 20.44 -10.63
CA LEU A 463 -7.90 19.89 -11.31
C LEU A 463 -9.21 20.17 -10.58
N LYS A 464 -9.17 20.50 -9.29
CA LYS A 464 -10.35 20.97 -8.55
C LYS A 464 -10.97 22.18 -9.23
N ASP A 465 -10.14 23.17 -9.57
CA ASP A 465 -10.61 24.44 -10.15
C ASP A 465 -10.56 24.42 -11.69
N MET A 466 -9.71 23.58 -12.28
CA MET A 466 -9.55 23.43 -13.73
C MET A 466 -9.62 21.95 -14.16
N PRO A 467 -10.81 21.32 -14.15
CA PRO A 467 -10.96 19.87 -14.35
C PRO A 467 -10.48 19.37 -15.72
N GLU A 468 -10.47 20.23 -16.74
CA GLU A 468 -10.02 19.91 -18.09
C GLU A 468 -8.63 20.50 -18.43
N HIS A 469 -7.81 20.83 -17.42
CA HIS A 469 -6.46 21.34 -17.64
C HIS A 469 -5.53 20.26 -18.21
N LEU A 470 -5.46 20.17 -19.54
CA LEU A 470 -4.77 19.09 -20.28
C LEU A 470 -3.30 18.88 -19.86
N PRO A 471 -2.46 19.91 -19.63
CA PRO A 471 -1.07 19.69 -19.19
C PRO A 471 -0.99 18.95 -17.85
N THR A 472 -1.93 19.24 -16.93
CA THR A 472 -2.01 18.58 -15.62
C THR A 472 -2.46 17.13 -15.76
N LEU A 473 -3.50 16.87 -16.57
CA LEU A 473 -3.99 15.51 -16.83
C LEU A 473 -2.88 14.63 -17.46
N ARG A 474 -2.11 15.16 -18.42
CA ARG A 474 -0.97 14.45 -19.02
C ARG A 474 0.13 14.14 -18.01
N LEU A 475 0.43 15.10 -17.13
CA LEU A 475 1.43 14.91 -16.09
C LEU A 475 0.99 13.86 -15.06
N LEU A 476 -0.30 13.89 -14.70
CA LEU A 476 -0.91 12.93 -13.78
C LEU A 476 -0.88 11.51 -14.36
N ASP A 477 -1.28 11.32 -15.62
CA ASP A 477 -1.15 10.02 -16.31
C ASP A 477 0.29 9.52 -16.28
N THR A 478 1.25 10.38 -16.65
CA THR A 478 2.67 10.02 -16.69
C THR A 478 3.19 9.59 -15.32
N MET A 479 2.74 10.23 -14.24
CA MET A 479 3.13 9.90 -12.87
C MET A 479 2.47 8.62 -12.35
N LEU A 480 1.22 8.37 -12.72
CA LEU A 480 0.44 7.24 -12.21
C LEU A 480 0.57 5.96 -13.04
N ARG A 481 1.08 6.04 -14.27
CA ARG A 481 1.31 4.88 -15.14
C ARG A 481 2.05 3.70 -14.48
N PRO A 482 3.13 3.89 -13.70
CA PRO A 482 3.81 2.77 -13.04
C PRO A 482 3.12 2.29 -11.75
N VAL A 483 2.06 2.98 -11.29
CA VAL A 483 1.39 2.66 -10.03
C VAL A 483 0.26 1.66 -10.28
N VAL A 484 0.51 0.40 -9.93
CA VAL A 484 -0.50 -0.67 -9.95
C VAL A 484 -1.66 -0.31 -9.01
N GLY A 485 -2.90 -0.57 -9.42
CA GLY A 485 -4.12 -0.32 -8.65
C GLY A 485 -4.76 1.05 -8.88
N LEU A 486 -4.13 1.92 -9.68
CA LEU A 486 -4.67 3.24 -10.06
C LEU A 486 -5.09 3.33 -11.54
N GLU A 487 -5.12 2.21 -12.26
CA GLU A 487 -5.48 2.17 -13.68
C GLU A 487 -6.89 2.71 -13.93
N GLN A 488 -7.82 2.43 -13.02
CA GLN A 488 -9.18 2.95 -13.11
C GLN A 488 -9.24 4.48 -12.96
N ALA A 489 -8.43 5.07 -12.07
CA ALA A 489 -8.33 6.53 -11.98
C ALA A 489 -7.76 7.11 -13.27
N ARG A 490 -6.74 6.45 -13.85
CA ARG A 490 -6.15 6.81 -15.14
C ARG A 490 -7.16 6.79 -16.28
N VAL A 491 -8.07 5.81 -16.32
CA VAL A 491 -9.14 5.77 -17.34
C VAL A 491 -9.93 7.08 -17.35
N GLY A 492 -10.28 7.63 -16.18
CA GLY A 492 -10.99 8.91 -16.08
C GLY A 492 -10.23 10.09 -16.69
N TYR A 493 -8.94 10.23 -16.36
CA TYR A 493 -8.09 11.30 -16.91
C TYR A 493 -7.86 11.14 -18.41
N LEU A 494 -7.59 9.91 -18.84
CA LEU A 494 -7.32 9.58 -20.24
C LEU A 494 -8.57 9.78 -21.10
N SER A 495 -9.78 9.51 -20.59
CA SER A 495 -11.03 9.80 -21.31
C SER A 495 -11.15 11.28 -21.67
N ILE A 496 -10.79 12.19 -20.76
CA ILE A 496 -10.82 13.64 -21.04
C ILE A 496 -9.77 13.98 -22.11
N LEU A 497 -8.55 13.46 -21.97
CA LEU A 497 -7.47 13.70 -22.93
C LEU A 497 -7.83 13.20 -24.35
N THR A 498 -8.38 12.00 -24.49
CA THR A 498 -8.77 11.43 -25.79
C THR A 498 -9.96 12.16 -26.42
N LEU A 499 -10.83 12.80 -25.62
CA LEU A 499 -11.93 13.62 -26.15
C LEU A 499 -11.43 14.90 -26.82
N HIS A 500 -10.40 15.53 -26.25
CA HIS A 500 -9.77 16.76 -26.77
C HIS A 500 -8.75 16.47 -27.89
N GLU A 501 -8.03 15.35 -27.80
CA GLU A 501 -6.95 14.99 -28.72
C GLU A 501 -7.24 13.68 -29.48
N ARG A 502 -8.39 13.64 -30.17
CA ARG A 502 -8.95 12.42 -30.80
C ARG A 502 -8.05 11.75 -31.83
N ASN A 503 -7.09 12.48 -32.38
CA ASN A 503 -6.16 11.96 -33.38
C ASN A 503 -4.82 11.54 -32.76
N ASP A 504 -4.64 11.52 -31.43
CA ASP A 504 -3.43 10.98 -30.82
C ASP A 504 -3.59 9.49 -30.52
N TRP A 505 -3.05 8.63 -31.40
CA TRP A 505 -3.12 7.19 -31.20
C TRP A 505 -2.43 6.72 -29.91
N ARG A 506 -1.46 7.48 -29.39
CA ARG A 506 -0.75 7.10 -28.15
C ARG A 506 -1.64 7.28 -26.94
N LEU A 507 -2.51 8.30 -26.94
CA LEU A 507 -3.52 8.46 -25.90
C LEU A 507 -4.60 7.37 -25.98
N ALA A 508 -5.09 7.06 -27.19
CA ALA A 508 -6.01 5.95 -27.41
C ALA A 508 -5.39 4.60 -26.96
N PHE A 509 -4.09 4.40 -27.21
CA PHE A 509 -3.37 3.21 -26.76
C PHE A 509 -3.25 3.16 -25.23
N GLU A 510 -2.92 4.27 -24.56
CA GLU A 510 -2.80 4.29 -23.09
C GLU A 510 -4.16 4.09 -22.39
N ILE A 511 -5.26 4.64 -22.91
CA ILE A 511 -6.60 4.37 -22.34
C ILE A 511 -7.04 2.91 -22.58
N ALA A 512 -6.67 2.33 -23.73
CA ALA A 512 -6.91 0.91 -24.00
C ALA A 512 -6.24 0.03 -22.93
N LEU A 513 -4.95 0.23 -22.68
CA LEU A 513 -4.21 -0.53 -21.66
C LEU A 513 -4.76 -0.30 -20.25
N ALA A 514 -5.14 0.93 -19.89
CA ALA A 514 -5.73 1.23 -18.59
C ALA A 514 -7.09 0.50 -18.40
N ASN A 515 -7.91 0.43 -19.44
CA ASN A 515 -9.16 -0.34 -19.43
C ASN A 515 -8.89 -1.85 -19.28
N LEU A 516 -7.95 -2.41 -20.05
CA LEU A 516 -7.60 -3.84 -19.97
C LEU A 516 -7.09 -4.24 -18.59
N LYS A 517 -6.23 -3.42 -17.98
CA LYS A 517 -5.74 -3.62 -16.61
C LYS A 517 -6.83 -3.43 -15.54
N SER A 518 -7.88 -2.69 -15.87
CA SER A 518 -9.06 -2.51 -15.01
C SER A 518 -10.17 -3.54 -15.28
N TYR A 519 -9.87 -4.69 -15.88
CA TYR A 519 -10.87 -5.73 -16.18
C TYR A 519 -11.96 -5.34 -17.20
N ARG A 520 -11.80 -4.21 -17.92
CA ARG A 520 -12.75 -3.75 -18.95
C ARG A 520 -12.37 -4.28 -20.32
N LEU A 521 -12.56 -5.59 -20.53
CA LEU A 521 -12.13 -6.29 -21.75
C LEU A 521 -12.66 -5.63 -23.04
N LYS A 522 -13.98 -5.44 -23.16
CA LYS A 522 -14.61 -4.88 -24.36
C LYS A 522 -14.09 -3.47 -24.67
N SER A 523 -14.19 -2.55 -23.71
CA SER A 523 -13.74 -1.17 -23.88
C SER A 523 -12.24 -1.10 -24.17
N GLY A 524 -11.42 -1.93 -23.51
CA GLY A 524 -9.99 -1.98 -23.76
C GLY A 524 -9.65 -2.42 -25.19
N MET A 525 -10.30 -3.47 -25.70
CA MET A 525 -10.07 -3.93 -27.07
C MET A 525 -10.58 -2.97 -28.14
N GLU A 526 -11.72 -2.31 -27.90
CA GLU A 526 -12.29 -1.29 -28.80
C GLU A 526 -11.33 -0.09 -28.92
N GLU A 527 -10.85 0.45 -27.80
CA GLU A 527 -9.88 1.56 -27.80
C GLU A 527 -8.55 1.16 -28.44
N LEU A 528 -8.13 -0.10 -28.27
CA LEU A 528 -6.91 -0.62 -28.90
C LEU A 528 -7.04 -0.70 -30.43
N HIS A 529 -8.22 -1.07 -30.94
CA HIS A 529 -8.53 -1.03 -32.37
C HIS A 529 -8.52 0.40 -32.91
N VAL A 530 -9.13 1.34 -32.17
CA VAL A 530 -9.11 2.77 -32.51
C VAL A 530 -7.68 3.30 -32.58
N ALA A 531 -6.84 2.98 -31.59
CA ALA A 531 -5.44 3.36 -31.59
C ALA A 531 -4.68 2.84 -32.83
N ARG A 532 -4.87 1.56 -33.20
CA ARG A 532 -4.27 0.99 -34.42
C ARG A 532 -4.72 1.74 -35.67
N GLU A 533 -6.02 2.03 -35.78
CA GLU A 533 -6.58 2.69 -36.95
C GLU A 533 -6.03 4.12 -37.12
N ILE A 534 -5.97 4.90 -36.04
CA ILE A 534 -5.38 6.24 -36.05
C ILE A 534 -3.90 6.17 -36.43
N ALA A 535 -3.15 5.22 -35.86
CA ALA A 535 -1.74 5.04 -36.19
C ALA A 535 -1.54 4.69 -37.67
N ARG A 536 -2.40 3.83 -38.23
CA ARG A 536 -2.39 3.46 -39.66
C ARG A 536 -2.66 4.66 -40.56
N GLN A 537 -3.68 5.46 -40.24
CA GLN A 537 -4.01 6.69 -40.98
C GLN A 537 -2.88 7.71 -40.97
N GLN A 538 -2.03 7.70 -39.93
CA GLN A 538 -0.86 8.57 -39.79
C GLN A 538 0.44 7.97 -40.35
N GLY A 539 0.40 6.77 -40.92
CA GLY A 539 1.61 6.05 -41.35
C GLY A 539 2.54 5.65 -40.20
N GLN A 540 2.03 5.55 -38.97
CA GLN A 540 2.77 5.20 -37.75
C GLN A 540 2.49 3.76 -37.26
N GLU A 541 1.98 2.89 -38.12
CA GLU A 541 1.63 1.50 -37.76
C GLU A 541 2.82 0.70 -37.20
N ALA A 542 4.02 0.90 -37.74
CA ALA A 542 5.24 0.28 -37.20
C ALA A 542 5.57 0.75 -35.78
N MET A 543 5.30 2.02 -35.46
CA MET A 543 5.48 2.55 -34.10
C MET A 543 4.44 1.99 -33.13
N PHE A 544 3.19 1.84 -33.59
CA PHE A 544 2.13 1.19 -32.82
C PHE A 544 2.49 -0.27 -32.52
N ALA A 545 2.92 -1.04 -33.52
CA ALA A 545 3.32 -2.44 -33.35
C ALA A 545 4.47 -2.58 -32.33
N LYS A 546 5.47 -1.69 -32.39
CA LYS A 546 6.56 -1.66 -31.41
C LYS A 546 6.06 -1.31 -30.00
N ALA A 547 5.13 -0.37 -29.87
CA ALA A 547 4.55 0.00 -28.58
C ALA A 547 3.71 -1.14 -27.98
N LEU A 548 2.94 -1.85 -28.82
CA LEU A 548 2.17 -3.03 -28.42
C LEU A 548 3.10 -4.16 -27.97
N ALA A 549 4.11 -4.52 -28.77
CA ALA A 549 5.06 -5.58 -28.41
C ALA A 549 5.80 -5.31 -27.09
N ALA A 550 6.05 -4.04 -26.75
CA ALA A 550 6.66 -3.67 -25.49
C ALA A 550 5.72 -3.74 -24.26
N ARG A 551 4.41 -3.92 -24.47
CA ARG A 551 3.38 -3.95 -23.41
C ARG A 551 2.53 -5.22 -23.43
N ASP A 552 2.75 -6.09 -24.40
CA ASP A 552 2.07 -7.38 -24.59
C ASP A 552 3.08 -8.53 -24.50
N GLU A 553 3.60 -8.77 -23.30
CA GLU A 553 4.60 -9.83 -23.06
C GLU A 553 4.06 -11.22 -23.44
N SER A 554 2.73 -11.42 -23.32
CA SER A 554 2.04 -12.66 -23.66
C SER A 554 1.83 -12.88 -25.17
N GLY A 555 1.86 -11.80 -25.97
CA GLY A 555 1.45 -11.81 -27.38
C GLY A 555 -0.07 -11.94 -27.60
N LEU A 556 -0.88 -12.02 -26.55
CA LEU A 556 -2.33 -12.25 -26.65
C LEU A 556 -3.08 -11.00 -27.15
N LEU A 557 -2.62 -9.80 -26.83
CA LEU A 557 -3.24 -8.57 -27.33
C LEU A 557 -3.04 -8.44 -28.85
N ALA A 558 -1.81 -8.69 -29.32
CA ALA A 558 -1.48 -8.73 -30.73
C ALA A 558 -2.30 -9.80 -31.45
N ALA A 559 -2.37 -11.03 -30.91
CA ALA A 559 -3.16 -12.10 -31.50
C ALA A 559 -4.66 -11.77 -31.61
N ARG A 560 -5.23 -11.07 -30.62
CA ARG A 560 -6.65 -10.65 -30.65
C ARG A 560 -6.93 -9.46 -31.57
N LEU A 561 -5.92 -8.67 -31.94
CA LEU A 561 -6.06 -7.56 -32.89
C LEU A 561 -6.10 -8.03 -34.35
N GLY A 562 -5.51 -9.20 -34.65
CA GLY A 562 -5.28 -9.66 -36.02
C GLY A 562 -4.10 -8.93 -36.63
#